data_AF-A0A6J8CZ99-F1
#
_entry.id   AF-A0A6J8CZ99-F1
#
_cell.length_a   1.000
_cell.length_b   1.000
_cell.length_c   1.000
_cell.angle_alpha   90.00
_cell.angle_beta   90.00
_cell.angle_gamma   90.00
#
_symmetry.space_group_name_H-M   'P 1'
#
loop_
_entity.id
_entity.type
_entity.pdbx_description
1 polymer ?
#
loop_
_entity_poly.entity_id
_entity_poly.type
_entity_poly.pdbx_seq_one_letter_code
_entity_poly.pdbx_strand_id
1 'polypeptide(L)'
;MGDIIKHIDSIKKDREANMSSFEKHKAEVKTVRNKINKLLDKLEKDIDEKKNECKEKIQKITSELEKKINRNNIEEIIIEKEQYLQTGVDNVEVVVDTGLHNIMNIVHYLKTIGTFDIKTHKRFFLQEPSTVTNKLFLKGKYEIIDNIRLSLQKKISISQSNSTCIRGCCISPNEQFLFTDRFKCCVYELNSECALRNTWFVGPTFGYGIVCVDAQTVVISSGIHCFKPGLAILNLKQQKKKTFIELPGRTYGVTKDGQSLFTCVQNHGIYEINLTDFKTTRIIRCDITSSSHIAVYADKIYYTDNNEDCVICCDRKGSHIWTFKDVSVLQNPRGIAVDDGNVFVVGEMTDNVIAISSNGNNYRELLTKNEGLSSPSAIFVDRKKKNILVANTGTKAFLYNFSVQ
;
A
#
# COMPACT_ATOMS: atom_id res chain seq x y z
N MET A 1 74.13 34.42 17.88
CA MET A 1 73.81 34.74 16.46
C MET A 1 74.04 33.53 15.54
N GLY A 2 75.15 32.79 15.65
CA GLY A 2 75.42 31.60 14.83
C GLY A 2 74.38 30.46 14.94
N ASP A 3 73.85 30.19 16.13
CA ASP A 3 72.85 29.12 16.32
C ASP A 3 71.48 29.47 15.73
N ILE A 4 71.13 30.76 15.72
CA ILE A 4 69.90 31.25 15.09
C ILE A 4 69.99 31.08 13.57
N ILE A 5 71.15 31.36 12.98
CA ILE A 5 71.37 31.17 11.53
C ILE A 5 71.24 29.69 11.15
N LYS A 6 71.88 28.78 11.91
CA LYS A 6 71.76 27.33 11.70
C LYS A 6 70.32 26.83 11.80
N HIS A 7 69.55 27.34 12.76
CA HIS A 7 68.15 26.97 12.93
C HIS A 7 67.27 27.46 11.76
N ILE A 8 67.51 28.70 11.30
CA ILE A 8 66.81 29.25 10.12
C ILE A 8 67.13 28.43 8.86
N ASP A 9 68.38 28.02 8.65
CA ASP A 9 68.78 27.22 7.49
C ASP A 9 68.17 25.81 7.54
N SER A 10 68.05 25.20 8.73
CA SER A 10 67.33 23.93 8.91
C SER A 10 65.86 24.05 8.52
N ILE A 11 65.17 25.10 8.99
CA ILE A 11 63.75 25.34 8.66
C ILE A 11 63.54 25.55 7.16
N LYS A 12 64.46 26.27 6.49
CA LYS A 12 64.41 26.46 5.04
C LYS A 12 64.53 25.13 4.30
N LYS A 13 65.47 24.29 4.71
CA LYS A 13 65.70 22.96 4.10
C LYS A 13 64.49 22.04 4.28
N ASP A 14 63.88 22.03 5.46
CA ASP A 14 62.65 21.25 5.72
C ASP A 14 61.47 21.77 4.89
N ARG A 15 61.36 23.10 4.74
CA ARG A 15 60.32 23.71 3.88
C ARG A 15 60.50 23.35 2.42
N GLU A 16 61.74 23.34 1.91
CA GLU A 16 62.05 22.92 0.53
C GLU A 16 61.74 21.45 0.30
N ALA A 17 62.10 20.57 1.24
CA ALA A 17 61.77 19.14 1.17
C ALA A 17 60.24 18.89 1.18
N ASN A 18 59.51 19.61 2.03
CA ASN A 18 58.05 19.53 2.09
C ASN A 18 57.38 20.06 0.81
N MET A 19 57.88 21.16 0.24
CA MET A 19 57.39 21.69 -1.04
C MET A 19 57.64 20.71 -2.20
N SER A 20 58.80 20.06 -2.23
CA SER A 20 59.12 19.03 -3.23
C SER A 20 58.18 17.81 -3.11
N SER A 21 57.92 17.35 -1.88
CA SER A 21 56.98 16.25 -1.60
C SER A 21 55.54 16.60 -1.99
N PHE A 22 55.12 17.85 -1.75
CA PHE A 22 53.79 18.35 -2.11
C PHE A 22 53.58 18.38 -3.63
N GLU A 23 54.55 18.90 -4.39
CA GLU A 23 54.45 18.92 -5.86
C GLU A 23 54.44 17.50 -6.46
N LYS A 24 55.16 16.54 -5.85
CA LYS A 24 55.07 15.13 -6.24
C LYS A 24 53.66 14.56 -6.01
N HIS A 25 53.08 14.76 -4.83
CA HIS A 25 51.71 14.32 -4.54
C HIS A 25 50.68 14.94 -5.48
N LYS A 26 50.84 16.22 -5.80
CA LYS A 26 49.97 16.94 -6.75
C LYS A 26 50.03 16.33 -8.16
N ALA A 27 51.21 15.92 -8.62
CA ALA A 27 51.38 15.21 -9.89
C ALA A 27 50.73 13.82 -9.87
N GLU A 28 50.85 13.09 -8.77
CA GLU A 28 50.20 11.78 -8.57
C GLU A 28 48.66 11.90 -8.58
N VAL A 29 48.11 12.87 -7.84
CA VAL A 29 46.66 13.15 -7.83
C VAL A 29 46.16 13.53 -9.22
N LYS A 30 46.90 14.34 -9.98
CA LYS A 30 46.57 14.67 -11.37
C LYS A 30 46.54 13.43 -12.26
N THR A 31 47.49 12.52 -12.06
CA THR A 31 47.56 11.25 -12.81
C THR A 31 46.38 10.32 -12.48
N VAL A 32 46.01 10.19 -11.20
CA VAL A 32 44.86 9.40 -10.76
C VAL A 32 43.56 9.98 -11.31
N ARG A 33 43.37 11.30 -11.24
CA ARG A 33 42.19 11.98 -11.80
C ARG A 33 42.03 11.70 -13.30
N ASN A 34 43.12 11.75 -14.07
CA ASN A 34 43.09 11.43 -15.49
C ASN A 34 42.72 9.96 -15.76
N LYS A 35 43.14 9.02 -14.91
CA LYS A 35 42.73 7.61 -15.02
C LYS A 35 41.24 7.42 -14.71
N ILE A 36 40.73 8.10 -13.67
CA ILE A 36 39.30 8.04 -13.31
C ILE A 36 38.44 8.58 -14.45
N ASN A 37 38.79 9.72 -15.03
CA ASN A 37 38.02 10.31 -16.14
C ASN A 37 37.97 9.36 -17.35
N LYS A 38 39.10 8.74 -17.72
CA LYS A 38 39.12 7.73 -18.81
C LYS A 38 38.23 6.51 -18.54
N LEU A 39 38.09 6.10 -17.28
CA LEU A 39 37.21 4.99 -16.90
C LEU A 39 35.73 5.41 -16.94
N LEU A 40 35.42 6.65 -16.56
CA LEU A 40 34.07 7.20 -16.66
C LEU A 40 33.64 7.30 -18.14
N ASP A 41 34.48 7.85 -19.01
CA ASP A 41 34.18 7.95 -20.45
C ASP A 41 33.92 6.56 -21.07
N LYS A 42 34.67 5.54 -20.64
CA LYS A 42 34.46 4.16 -21.08
C LYS A 42 33.13 3.60 -20.58
N LEU A 43 32.79 3.82 -19.30
CA LEU A 43 31.56 3.33 -18.71
C LEU A 43 30.32 3.97 -19.33
N GLU A 44 30.37 5.28 -19.62
CA GLU A 44 29.29 5.99 -20.32
C GLU A 44 29.04 5.40 -21.71
N LYS A 45 30.11 5.12 -22.45
CA LYS A 45 30.02 4.46 -23.77
C LYS A 45 29.39 3.06 -23.67
N ASP A 46 29.81 2.25 -22.70
CA ASP A 46 29.27 0.89 -22.51
C ASP A 46 27.77 0.92 -22.13
N ILE A 47 27.34 1.93 -21.35
CA ILE A 47 25.93 2.14 -20.99
C ILE A 47 25.10 2.51 -22.24
N ASP A 48 25.59 3.42 -23.06
CA ASP A 48 24.90 3.83 -24.29
C ASP A 48 24.78 2.70 -25.31
N GLU A 49 25.83 1.89 -25.47
CA GLU A 49 25.79 0.68 -26.30
C GLU A 49 24.71 -0.30 -25.81
N LYS A 50 24.63 -0.56 -24.49
CA LYS A 50 23.61 -1.45 -23.91
C LYS A 50 22.20 -0.90 -24.03
N LYS A 51 22.03 0.42 -23.92
CA LYS A 51 20.73 1.08 -24.10
C LYS A 51 20.23 0.93 -25.54
N ASN A 52 21.12 1.07 -26.52
CA ASN A 52 20.79 0.87 -27.93
C ASN A 52 20.44 -0.60 -28.24
N GLU A 53 21.21 -1.56 -27.71
CA GLU A 53 20.91 -3.00 -27.85
C GLU A 53 19.50 -3.34 -27.30
N CYS A 54 19.12 -2.75 -26.16
CA CYS A 54 17.81 -2.95 -25.55
C CYS A 54 16.68 -2.34 -26.40
N LYS A 55 16.91 -1.13 -26.95
CA LYS A 55 15.95 -0.44 -27.83
C LYS A 55 15.65 -1.25 -29.09
N GLU A 56 16.67 -1.84 -29.71
CA GLU A 56 16.51 -2.70 -30.89
C GLU A 56 15.70 -3.97 -30.58
N LYS A 57 15.94 -4.60 -29.41
CA LYS A 57 15.17 -5.77 -28.97
C LYS A 57 13.68 -5.44 -28.78
N ILE A 58 13.37 -4.30 -28.16
CA ILE A 58 11.99 -3.84 -27.97
C ILE A 58 11.32 -3.61 -29.33
N GLN A 59 11.97 -2.90 -30.25
CA GLN A 59 11.43 -2.64 -31.59
C GLN A 59 11.14 -3.94 -32.35
N LYS A 60 12.03 -4.93 -32.24
CA LYS A 60 11.82 -6.26 -32.85
C LYS A 60 10.58 -6.95 -32.27
N ILE A 61 10.41 -6.98 -30.95
CA ILE A 61 9.25 -7.59 -30.29
C ILE A 61 7.95 -6.87 -30.68
N THR A 62 7.94 -5.54 -30.71
CA THR A 62 6.78 -4.75 -31.13
C THR A 62 6.37 -5.08 -32.56
N SER A 63 7.33 -5.13 -33.50
CA SER A 63 7.07 -5.52 -34.89
C SER A 63 6.50 -6.94 -35.02
N GLU A 64 7.01 -7.89 -34.23
CA GLU A 64 6.49 -9.26 -34.22
C GLU A 64 5.06 -9.33 -33.67
N LEU A 65 4.71 -8.52 -32.67
CA LEU A 65 3.36 -8.42 -32.12
C LEU A 65 2.40 -7.78 -33.12
N GLU A 66 2.77 -6.67 -33.76
CA GLU A 66 1.97 -6.01 -34.80
C GLU A 66 1.66 -6.96 -35.97
N LYS A 67 2.65 -7.75 -36.41
CA LYS A 67 2.45 -8.78 -37.44
C LYS A 67 1.50 -9.89 -37.00
N LYS A 68 1.53 -10.29 -35.72
CA LYS A 68 0.60 -11.30 -35.17
C LYS A 68 -0.82 -10.75 -35.06
N ILE A 69 -0.98 -9.50 -34.67
CA ILE A 69 -2.29 -8.84 -34.58
C ILE A 69 -2.90 -8.69 -35.99
N ASN A 70 -2.14 -8.23 -36.98
CA ASN A 70 -2.61 -8.11 -38.37
C ASN A 70 -2.92 -9.45 -39.04
N ARG A 71 -2.27 -10.56 -38.65
CA ARG A 71 -2.60 -11.89 -39.20
C ARG A 71 -3.90 -12.48 -38.65
N ASN A 72 -4.36 -12.00 -37.49
CA ASN A 72 -5.55 -12.50 -36.83
C ASN A 72 -6.83 -11.73 -37.21
N ASN A 73 -6.87 -11.10 -38.39
CA ASN A 73 -8.02 -10.45 -39.05
C ASN A 73 -9.25 -10.27 -38.14
N ILE A 74 -9.21 -9.22 -37.30
CA ILE A 74 -10.31 -8.81 -36.44
C ILE A 74 -11.53 -8.35 -37.28
N GLU A 75 -11.36 -8.12 -38.58
CA GLU A 75 -12.41 -7.69 -39.51
C GLU A 75 -13.42 -8.79 -39.88
N GLU A 76 -13.06 -10.08 -39.81
CA GLU A 76 -14.03 -11.16 -40.10
C GLU A 76 -15.09 -11.34 -38.99
N ILE A 77 -14.83 -10.83 -37.78
CA ILE A 77 -15.74 -10.97 -36.63
C ILE A 77 -16.86 -9.91 -36.66
N ILE A 78 -16.72 -8.82 -37.43
CA ILE A 78 -17.68 -7.71 -37.41
C ILE A 78 -18.86 -7.94 -38.37
N ILE A 79 -18.71 -8.76 -39.43
CA ILE A 79 -19.76 -8.96 -40.44
C ILE A 79 -20.88 -9.90 -39.96
N GLU A 80 -20.63 -10.81 -39.03
CA GLU A 80 -21.69 -11.71 -38.53
C GLU A 80 -22.61 -11.06 -37.48
N LYS A 81 -22.20 -9.96 -36.84
CA LYS A 81 -22.96 -9.35 -35.74
C LYS A 81 -24.23 -8.62 -36.20
N GLU A 82 -24.24 -8.07 -37.41
CA GLU A 82 -25.39 -7.32 -37.94
C GLU A 82 -26.49 -8.20 -38.54
N GLN A 83 -26.19 -9.44 -38.95
CA GLN A 83 -27.22 -10.36 -39.47
C GLN A 83 -27.97 -11.13 -38.38
N TYR A 84 -27.44 -11.24 -37.15
CA TYR A 84 -28.03 -12.07 -36.08
C TYR A 84 -28.98 -11.33 -35.12
N LEU A 85 -29.05 -10.01 -35.15
CA LEU A 85 -29.94 -9.22 -34.29
C LEU A 85 -31.44 -9.29 -34.70
N GLN A 86 -31.80 -10.06 -35.73
CA GLN A 86 -33.17 -10.11 -36.25
C GLN A 86 -33.98 -11.40 -35.96
N THR A 87 -33.40 -12.46 -35.37
CA THR A 87 -34.09 -13.78 -35.37
C THR A 87 -34.57 -14.31 -34.01
N GLY A 88 -34.34 -13.63 -32.88
CA GLY A 88 -35.02 -13.95 -31.61
C GLY A 88 -34.90 -15.42 -31.16
N VAL A 89 -33.69 -15.99 -31.17
CA VAL A 89 -33.43 -17.36 -30.73
C VAL A 89 -32.63 -17.32 -29.42
N ASP A 90 -33.19 -17.91 -28.35
CA ASP A 90 -32.65 -17.88 -26.97
C ASP A 90 -31.37 -18.70 -26.74
N ASN A 91 -30.73 -19.23 -27.79
CA ASN A 91 -29.45 -19.91 -27.69
C ASN A 91 -28.64 -19.67 -28.96
N VAL A 92 -27.51 -18.97 -28.84
CA VAL A 92 -26.56 -18.76 -29.93
C VAL A 92 -25.40 -19.73 -29.76
N GLU A 93 -25.22 -20.62 -30.74
CA GLU A 93 -24.04 -21.49 -30.83
C GLU A 93 -22.95 -20.73 -31.59
N VAL A 94 -22.00 -20.14 -30.87
CA VAL A 94 -20.85 -19.46 -31.50
C VAL A 94 -19.68 -20.44 -31.58
N VAL A 95 -19.37 -20.89 -32.80
CA VAL A 95 -18.17 -21.69 -33.07
C VAL A 95 -17.05 -20.75 -33.46
N VAL A 96 -16.16 -20.45 -32.52
CA VAL A 96 -14.98 -19.61 -32.80
C VAL A 96 -13.78 -20.50 -33.15
N ASP A 97 -13.39 -20.52 -34.42
CA ASP A 97 -12.08 -21.08 -34.80
C ASP A 97 -11.00 -20.01 -34.61
N THR A 98 -10.42 -19.98 -33.41
CA THR A 98 -9.51 -18.90 -33.01
C THR A 98 -8.11 -19.02 -33.59
N GLY A 99 -7.72 -20.15 -34.20
CA GLY A 99 -6.33 -20.43 -34.58
C GLY A 99 -5.31 -20.39 -33.42
N LEU A 100 -5.78 -20.25 -32.17
CA LEU A 100 -4.94 -20.10 -30.98
C LEU A 100 -4.71 -21.47 -30.32
N HIS A 101 -3.46 -21.92 -30.29
CA HIS A 101 -3.08 -23.21 -29.70
C HIS A 101 -3.08 -23.24 -28.16
N ASN A 102 -3.51 -22.17 -27.47
CA ASN A 102 -3.51 -22.12 -26.01
C ASN A 102 -4.88 -21.74 -25.43
N ILE A 103 -5.61 -22.77 -25.02
CA ILE A 103 -6.92 -22.73 -24.37
C ILE A 103 -6.97 -21.75 -23.18
N MET A 104 -5.86 -21.56 -22.46
CA MET A 104 -5.85 -20.71 -21.26
C MET A 104 -6.05 -19.22 -21.57
N ASN A 105 -5.57 -18.74 -22.72
CA ASN A 105 -5.71 -17.33 -23.10
C ASN A 105 -7.15 -17.03 -23.57
N ILE A 106 -7.78 -18.00 -24.25
CA ILE A 106 -9.19 -17.91 -24.66
C ILE A 106 -10.08 -17.88 -23.41
N VAL A 107 -9.82 -18.75 -22.44
CA VAL A 107 -10.57 -18.78 -21.16
C VAL A 107 -10.41 -17.47 -20.39
N HIS A 108 -9.21 -16.86 -20.41
CA HIS A 108 -8.98 -15.59 -19.74
C HIS A 108 -9.73 -14.43 -20.39
N TYR A 109 -9.71 -14.35 -21.73
CA TYR A 109 -10.47 -13.34 -22.47
C TYR A 109 -11.98 -13.51 -22.29
N LEU A 110 -12.50 -14.74 -22.41
CA LEU A 110 -13.93 -15.01 -22.27
C LEU A 110 -14.45 -14.72 -20.84
N LYS A 111 -13.67 -14.95 -19.78
CA LYS A 111 -14.05 -14.59 -18.41
C LYS A 111 -14.28 -13.09 -18.18
N THR A 112 -13.76 -12.22 -19.05
CA THR A 112 -13.96 -10.77 -18.93
C THR A 112 -15.33 -10.31 -19.44
N ILE A 113 -16.02 -11.14 -20.24
CA ILE A 113 -17.30 -10.79 -20.89
C ILE A 113 -18.52 -11.55 -20.32
N GLY A 114 -18.33 -12.53 -19.43
CA GLY A 114 -19.43 -13.25 -18.79
C GLY A 114 -18.99 -14.43 -17.92
N THR A 115 -19.97 -15.15 -17.34
CA THR A 115 -19.73 -16.39 -16.58
C THR A 115 -19.89 -17.61 -17.47
N PHE A 116 -18.96 -18.56 -17.38
CA PHE A 116 -18.91 -19.76 -18.22
C PHE A 116 -18.73 -21.02 -17.38
N ASP A 117 -19.48 -22.08 -17.70
CA ASP A 117 -19.33 -23.41 -17.10
C ASP A 117 -18.63 -24.35 -18.11
N ILE A 118 -17.50 -24.94 -17.69
CA ILE A 118 -16.70 -25.83 -18.55
C ILE A 118 -17.10 -27.26 -18.21
N LYS A 119 -18.01 -27.83 -19.00
CA LYS A 119 -18.28 -29.27 -18.95
C LYS A 119 -17.47 -29.98 -20.03
N THR A 120 -16.88 -31.08 -19.62
CA THR A 120 -15.89 -31.88 -20.36
C THR A 120 -16.30 -32.15 -21.82
N HIS A 121 -15.38 -31.82 -22.73
CA HIS A 121 -15.36 -32.03 -24.20
C HIS A 121 -16.05 -30.96 -25.07
N LYS A 122 -15.20 -30.05 -25.60
CA LYS A 122 -15.31 -29.33 -26.90
C LYS A 122 -16.62 -28.59 -27.25
N ARG A 123 -17.39 -28.09 -26.29
CA ARG A 123 -18.49 -27.14 -26.57
C ARG A 123 -18.60 -26.07 -25.49
N PHE A 124 -18.89 -24.84 -25.90
CA PHE A 124 -19.21 -23.72 -25.01
C PHE A 124 -20.66 -23.32 -25.26
N PHE A 125 -21.44 -23.15 -24.20
CA PHE A 125 -22.80 -22.63 -24.29
C PHE A 125 -22.80 -21.22 -23.68
N LEU A 126 -23.22 -20.24 -24.47
CA LEU A 126 -23.47 -18.89 -23.99
C LEU A 126 -24.95 -18.82 -23.60
N GLN A 127 -25.24 -18.60 -22.33
CA GLN A 127 -26.62 -18.42 -21.88
C GLN A 127 -26.89 -16.91 -21.75
N GLU A 128 -27.84 -16.38 -22.53
CA GLU A 128 -28.32 -15.03 -22.28
C GLU A 128 -29.09 -14.96 -20.95
N PRO A 129 -29.00 -13.84 -20.20
CA PRO A 129 -29.77 -13.65 -18.99
C PRO A 129 -31.24 -13.49 -19.37
N SER A 130 -32.00 -14.58 -19.35
CA SER A 130 -33.42 -14.58 -19.68
C SER A 130 -34.20 -13.66 -18.73
N THR A 131 -34.86 -12.67 -19.32
CA THR A 131 -35.90 -11.87 -18.71
C THR A 131 -37.10 -12.74 -18.31
N VAL A 132 -37.60 -12.49 -17.09
CA VAL A 132 -38.87 -12.95 -16.50
C VAL A 132 -38.87 -14.33 -15.84
N THR A 133 -38.59 -14.36 -14.53
CA THR A 133 -39.72 -14.50 -13.57
C THR A 133 -39.35 -13.97 -12.18
N ASN A 134 -40.08 -12.95 -11.76
CA ASN A 134 -40.26 -12.58 -10.36
C ASN A 134 -40.59 -13.83 -9.53
N LYS A 135 -39.64 -14.32 -8.73
CA LYS A 135 -39.88 -14.83 -7.37
C LYS A 135 -38.57 -15.27 -6.71
N LEU A 136 -38.35 -14.70 -5.54
CA LEU A 136 -37.30 -15.00 -4.56
C LEU A 136 -35.88 -14.52 -4.92
N PHE A 137 -35.76 -13.19 -5.05
CA PHE A 137 -34.73 -12.52 -4.25
C PHE A 137 -34.97 -12.90 -2.78
N LEU A 138 -34.34 -13.97 -2.32
CA LEU A 138 -33.91 -13.99 -0.94
C LEU A 138 -32.94 -12.82 -0.82
N LYS A 139 -33.51 -11.70 -0.35
CA LYS A 139 -32.85 -10.50 0.17
C LYS A 139 -31.83 -10.96 1.22
N GLY A 140 -30.70 -11.46 0.75
CA GLY A 140 -29.54 -11.82 1.54
C GLY A 140 -28.75 -10.56 1.87
N LYS A 141 -29.36 -9.65 2.62
CA LYS A 141 -28.73 -8.74 3.59
C LYS A 141 -27.34 -8.13 3.30
N TYR A 142 -26.93 -7.84 2.06
CA TYR A 142 -25.62 -7.18 1.81
C TYR A 142 -25.66 -6.22 0.61
N GLU A 143 -26.43 -5.13 0.76
CA GLU A 143 -26.32 -3.86 0.01
C GLU A 143 -26.23 -2.70 1.01
N ILE A 144 -25.32 -2.81 1.99
CA ILE A 144 -25.30 -1.96 3.19
C ILE A 144 -24.61 -0.60 2.95
N ILE A 145 -23.87 -0.42 1.84
CA ILE A 145 -23.05 0.79 1.65
C ILE A 145 -23.90 2.06 1.42
N ASP A 146 -25.02 1.94 0.70
CA ASP A 146 -25.83 3.10 0.30
C ASP A 146 -26.45 3.84 1.49
N ASN A 147 -26.60 3.16 2.62
CA ASN A 147 -27.19 3.71 3.82
C ASN A 147 -26.16 4.29 4.80
N ILE A 148 -24.86 4.27 4.46
CA ILE A 148 -23.81 4.86 5.29
C ILE A 148 -23.87 6.39 5.20
N ARG A 149 -24.28 7.04 6.30
CA ARG A 149 -24.27 8.49 6.43
C ARG A 149 -23.20 8.92 7.43
N LEU A 150 -22.38 9.89 7.03
CA LEU A 150 -21.36 10.52 7.88
C LEU A 150 -21.81 11.91 8.33
N SER A 151 -21.59 12.22 9.60
CA SER A 151 -21.77 13.57 10.14
C SER A 151 -20.50 14.00 10.87
N LEU A 152 -19.92 15.13 10.45
CA LEU A 152 -18.71 15.65 11.06
C LEU A 152 -18.98 16.05 12.51
N GLN A 153 -18.20 15.51 13.43
CA GLN A 153 -18.26 15.82 14.85
C GLN A 153 -17.15 16.77 15.26
N LYS A 154 -15.90 16.47 14.87
CA LYS A 154 -14.74 17.25 15.30
C LYS A 154 -13.73 17.41 14.17
N LYS A 155 -13.16 18.61 14.08
CA LYS A 155 -11.90 18.89 13.37
C LYS A 155 -10.78 18.92 14.40
N ILE A 156 -9.72 18.18 14.16
CA ILE A 156 -8.63 17.93 15.12
C ILE A 156 -7.34 18.50 14.52
N SER A 157 -6.69 19.37 15.28
CA SER A 157 -5.34 19.87 14.97
C SER A 157 -4.32 19.09 15.81
N ILE A 158 -3.56 18.21 15.17
CA ILE A 158 -2.68 17.25 15.85
C ILE A 158 -1.40 17.92 16.33
N SER A 159 -0.83 18.82 15.52
CA SER A 159 0.42 19.52 15.82
C SER A 159 0.46 20.89 15.15
N GLN A 160 1.27 21.80 15.70
CA GLN A 160 1.51 23.14 15.12
C GLN A 160 2.67 23.16 14.11
N SER A 161 3.33 22.03 13.89
CA SER A 161 4.57 21.96 13.13
C SER A 161 4.32 21.46 11.71
N ASN A 162 4.78 22.23 10.72
CA ASN A 162 4.65 21.91 9.30
C ASN A 162 5.48 20.68 8.86
N SER A 163 6.39 20.19 9.70
CA SER A 163 7.18 18.97 9.43
C SER A 163 6.54 17.68 9.95
N THR A 164 5.24 17.71 10.25
CA THR A 164 4.48 16.54 10.73
C THR A 164 4.12 15.63 9.57
N CYS A 165 4.33 14.31 9.73
CA CYS A 165 3.88 13.31 8.76
C CYS A 165 3.10 12.22 9.48
N ILE A 166 1.79 12.44 9.64
CA ILE A 166 0.90 11.48 10.30
C ILE A 166 0.66 10.28 9.40
N ARG A 167 0.77 9.06 9.96
CA ARG A 167 0.58 7.81 9.20
C ARG A 167 -0.33 6.79 9.88
N GLY A 168 -0.68 7.01 11.12
CA GLY A 168 -1.58 6.15 11.88
C GLY A 168 -2.43 6.97 12.83
N CYS A 169 -3.65 6.51 13.04
CA CYS A 169 -4.55 7.04 14.04
C CYS A 169 -5.33 5.92 14.73
N CYS A 170 -5.68 6.10 15.99
CA CYS A 170 -6.70 5.31 16.66
C CYS A 170 -7.33 6.09 17.83
N ILE A 171 -8.42 5.56 18.39
CA ILE A 171 -9.04 6.09 19.60
C ILE A 171 -8.81 5.09 20.73
N SER A 172 -8.27 5.56 21.85
CA SER A 172 -8.05 4.72 23.03
C SER A 172 -9.37 4.39 23.73
N PRO A 173 -9.42 3.31 24.54
CA PRO A 173 -10.58 3.03 25.39
C PRO A 173 -11.00 4.18 26.32
N ASN A 174 -10.08 5.10 26.63
CA ASN A 174 -10.34 6.30 27.43
C ASN A 174 -10.70 7.52 26.57
N GLU A 175 -11.10 7.31 25.32
CA GLU A 175 -11.52 8.35 24.38
C GLU A 175 -10.43 9.36 23.99
N GLN A 176 -9.16 8.97 24.13
CA GLN A 176 -8.05 9.80 23.69
C GLN A 176 -7.75 9.52 22.22
N PHE A 177 -7.44 10.57 21.47
CA PHE A 177 -7.01 10.43 20.08
C PHE A 177 -5.50 10.20 20.05
N LEU A 178 -5.08 9.14 19.39
CA LEU A 178 -3.68 8.77 19.26
C LEU A 178 -3.28 8.88 17.79
N PHE A 179 -2.14 9.53 17.53
CA PHE A 179 -1.60 9.69 16.19
C PHE A 179 -0.12 9.38 16.17
N THR A 180 0.35 8.69 15.14
CA THR A 180 1.79 8.45 14.91
C THR A 180 2.33 9.46 13.91
N ASP A 181 3.49 10.04 14.21
CA ASP A 181 4.25 10.90 13.30
C ASP A 181 5.51 10.17 12.83
N ARG A 182 5.58 9.89 11.53
CA ARG A 182 6.72 9.21 10.90
C ARG A 182 8.01 10.01 11.03
N PHE A 183 7.98 11.32 10.79
CA PHE A 183 9.20 12.11 10.72
C PHE A 183 9.76 12.40 12.11
N LYS A 184 8.89 12.57 13.10
CA LYS A 184 9.31 12.78 14.48
C LYS A 184 9.46 11.49 15.28
N CYS A 185 9.04 10.36 14.71
CA CYS A 185 9.10 9.05 15.34
C CYS A 185 8.45 9.07 16.73
N CYS A 186 7.26 9.65 16.81
CA CYS A 186 6.54 9.81 18.06
C CYS A 186 5.05 9.46 17.93
N VAL A 187 4.41 9.31 19.07
CA VAL A 187 2.94 9.25 19.19
C VAL A 187 2.47 10.51 19.91
N TYR A 188 1.50 11.18 19.32
CA TYR A 188 0.73 12.24 19.93
C TYR A 188 -0.51 11.66 20.60
N GLU A 189 -0.77 12.08 21.84
CA GLU A 189 -2.04 11.83 22.53
C GLU A 189 -2.75 13.13 22.79
N LEU A 190 -3.97 13.21 22.26
CA LEU A 190 -4.88 14.31 22.50
C LEU A 190 -6.05 13.77 23.35
N ASN A 191 -6.56 14.58 24.28
CA ASN A 191 -7.78 14.23 25.00
C ASN A 191 -9.03 14.37 24.12
N SER A 192 -10.20 14.04 24.68
CA SER A 192 -11.51 14.20 24.04
C SER A 192 -11.78 15.63 23.55
N GLU A 193 -11.18 16.65 24.19
CA GLU A 193 -11.29 18.06 23.79
C GLU A 193 -10.26 18.46 22.70
N CYS A 194 -9.54 17.50 22.12
CA CYS A 194 -8.50 17.72 21.11
C CYS A 194 -7.28 18.51 21.59
N ALA A 195 -7.08 18.62 22.91
CA ALA A 195 -5.89 19.23 23.49
C ALA A 195 -4.77 18.19 23.63
N LEU A 196 -3.56 18.54 23.18
CA LEU A 196 -2.37 17.71 23.31
C LEU A 196 -2.07 17.44 24.79
N ARG A 197 -2.09 16.17 25.18
CA ARG A 197 -1.76 15.70 26.53
C ARG A 197 -0.31 15.27 26.62
N ASN A 198 0.14 14.44 25.67
CA ASN A 198 1.47 13.86 25.69
C ASN A 198 2.04 13.70 24.28
N THR A 199 3.37 13.61 24.22
CA THR A 199 4.11 13.18 23.04
C THR A 199 5.13 12.15 23.48
N TRP A 200 5.06 10.93 22.94
CA TRP A 200 5.99 9.86 23.29
C TRP A 200 6.89 9.51 22.13
N PHE A 201 8.20 9.61 22.34
CA PHE A 201 9.17 9.15 21.36
C PHE A 201 9.18 7.62 21.30
N VAL A 202 8.90 7.05 20.14
CA VAL A 202 8.77 5.60 19.95
C VAL A 202 10.05 4.93 19.45
N GLY A 203 11.05 5.71 19.11
CA GLY A 203 12.34 5.22 18.65
C GLY A 203 12.50 5.51 17.17
N PRO A 204 13.75 5.56 16.67
CA PRO A 204 13.98 5.80 15.26
C PRO A 204 13.20 4.73 14.49
N THR A 205 12.52 5.13 13.42
CA THR A 205 11.88 4.22 12.45
C THR A 205 10.56 3.59 12.88
N PHE A 206 9.86 4.15 13.87
CA PHE A 206 8.46 3.81 14.17
C PHE A 206 7.58 5.01 13.91
N GLY A 207 6.39 4.78 13.37
CA GLY A 207 5.43 5.86 13.15
C GLY A 207 4.49 5.65 11.99
N TYR A 208 4.10 4.39 11.70
CA TYR A 208 3.07 4.06 10.72
C TYR A 208 1.77 3.68 11.41
N GLY A 209 1.16 2.52 11.14
CA GLY A 209 -0.05 2.07 11.82
C GLY A 209 0.12 1.99 13.34
N ILE A 210 -0.96 2.30 14.05
CA ILE A 210 -1.08 2.25 15.52
C ILE A 210 -2.39 1.57 15.91
N VAL A 211 -2.34 0.73 16.94
CA VAL A 211 -3.55 0.13 17.53
C VAL A 211 -3.45 0.10 19.06
N CYS A 212 -4.58 0.33 19.74
CA CYS A 212 -4.68 0.12 21.17
C CYS A 212 -4.89 -1.36 21.49
N VAL A 213 -4.04 -1.91 22.37
CA VAL A 213 -4.23 -3.26 22.94
C VAL A 213 -5.15 -3.19 24.14
N ASP A 214 -4.97 -2.16 24.97
CA ASP A 214 -5.80 -1.84 26.12
C ASP A 214 -5.77 -0.32 26.38
N ALA A 215 -6.27 0.12 27.54
CA ALA A 215 -6.35 1.53 27.91
C ALA A 215 -4.98 2.23 28.11
N GLN A 216 -3.90 1.46 28.21
CA GLN A 216 -2.56 1.95 28.53
C GLN A 216 -1.50 1.42 27.58
N THR A 217 -1.80 0.43 26.74
CA THR A 217 -0.83 -0.21 25.85
C THR A 217 -1.22 0.00 24.40
N VAL A 218 -0.25 0.50 23.61
CA VAL A 218 -0.39 0.65 22.16
C VAL A 218 0.70 -0.09 21.43
N VAL A 219 0.40 -0.52 20.21
CA VAL A 219 1.32 -1.20 19.31
C VAL A 219 1.47 -0.37 18.05
N ILE A 220 2.72 -0.21 17.60
CA ILE A 220 3.10 0.72 16.54
C ILE A 220 4.01 -0.01 15.55
N SER A 221 3.74 0.18 14.26
CA SER A 221 4.51 -0.43 13.17
C SER A 221 5.63 0.49 12.64
N SER A 222 6.66 -0.13 12.04
CA SER A 222 7.94 0.53 11.72
C SER A 222 8.02 1.18 10.32
N GLY A 223 7.36 0.60 9.32
CA GLY A 223 7.33 1.07 7.93
C GLY A 223 8.71 1.35 7.30
N ILE A 224 8.84 2.44 6.52
CA ILE A 224 10.06 2.74 5.72
C ILE A 224 11.18 3.29 6.62
N HIS A 225 12.42 2.93 6.27
CA HIS A 225 13.69 3.34 6.89
C HIS A 225 14.03 2.64 8.21
N CYS A 226 13.36 1.54 8.55
CA CYS A 226 13.67 0.75 9.73
C CYS A 226 14.93 -0.11 9.59
N PHE A 227 15.91 0.11 10.48
CA PHE A 227 17.04 -0.80 10.69
C PHE A 227 16.62 -2.07 11.43
N LYS A 228 15.49 -2.02 12.16
CA LYS A 228 14.88 -3.15 12.86
C LYS A 228 13.38 -3.16 12.53
N PRO A 229 12.95 -3.89 11.49
CA PRO A 229 11.54 -3.98 11.14
C PRO A 229 10.78 -4.70 12.24
N GLY A 230 9.56 -4.25 12.55
CA GLY A 230 8.80 -4.90 13.60
C GLY A 230 7.66 -4.09 14.18
N LEU A 231 7.28 -4.46 15.39
CA LEU A 231 6.25 -3.78 16.18
C LEU A 231 6.83 -3.29 17.50
N ALA A 232 6.65 -2.00 17.79
CA ALA A 232 6.95 -1.42 19.09
C ALA A 232 5.70 -1.43 19.96
N ILE A 233 5.84 -1.95 21.18
CA ILE A 233 4.80 -1.94 22.22
C ILE A 233 5.15 -0.83 23.20
N LEU A 234 4.24 0.12 23.39
CA LEU A 234 4.41 1.26 24.27
C LEU A 234 3.34 1.24 25.36
N ASN A 235 3.77 1.30 26.62
CA ASN A 235 2.91 1.61 27.75
C ASN A 235 2.87 3.13 27.96
N LEU A 236 1.68 3.72 27.84
CA LEU A 236 1.44 5.16 27.90
C LEU A 236 1.68 5.76 29.30
N LYS A 237 1.62 4.95 30.37
CA LYS A 237 1.86 5.42 31.75
C LYS A 237 3.33 5.35 32.17
N GLN A 238 4.00 4.24 31.87
CA GLN A 238 5.27 3.92 32.53
C GLN A 238 6.50 4.54 31.88
N GLN A 239 6.38 5.12 30.67
CA GLN A 239 7.46 5.77 29.90
C GLN A 239 8.78 4.96 29.75
N LYS A 240 8.80 3.69 30.19
CA LYS A 240 10.00 2.84 30.23
C LYS A 240 9.77 1.51 29.50
N LYS A 241 10.83 1.19 28.74
CA LYS A 241 11.15 0.02 27.91
C LYS A 241 9.99 -0.61 27.11
N LYS A 242 10.08 -0.32 25.81
CA LYS A 242 9.31 -0.83 24.71
C LYS A 242 9.62 -2.31 24.53
N THR A 243 8.62 -3.18 24.66
CA THR A 243 8.77 -4.53 24.10
C THR A 243 8.78 -4.36 22.58
N PHE A 244 9.75 -4.98 21.93
CA PHE A 244 9.89 -4.92 20.49
C PHE A 244 9.77 -6.32 19.94
N ILE A 245 8.91 -6.49 18.94
CA ILE A 245 8.77 -7.73 18.19
C ILE A 245 9.48 -7.49 16.86
N GLU A 246 10.64 -8.10 16.70
CA GLU A 246 11.39 -8.05 15.45
C GLU A 246 10.72 -8.95 14.40
N LEU A 247 10.54 -8.41 13.20
CA LEU A 247 9.93 -9.07 12.06
C LEU A 247 10.87 -9.00 10.87
N PRO A 248 10.81 -9.97 9.94
CA PRO A 248 11.80 -10.06 8.86
C PRO A 248 11.66 -8.97 7.79
N GLY A 249 10.55 -8.22 7.80
CA GLY A 249 10.28 -7.18 6.81
C GLY A 249 9.49 -6.02 7.39
N ARG A 250 9.37 -4.96 6.59
CA ARG A 250 8.69 -3.71 6.97
C ARG A 250 7.21 -3.97 7.26
N THR A 251 6.71 -3.30 8.29
CA THR A 251 5.30 -3.34 8.71
C THR A 251 4.67 -1.97 8.59
N TYR A 252 3.58 -1.82 7.84
CA TYR A 252 2.93 -0.52 7.62
C TYR A 252 1.61 -0.39 8.37
N GLY A 253 0.78 -1.43 8.33
CA GLY A 253 -0.40 -1.53 9.19
C GLY A 253 -0.21 -2.51 10.33
N VAL A 254 -0.88 -2.23 11.43
CA VAL A 254 -1.11 -3.17 12.51
C VAL A 254 -2.57 -3.03 12.96
N THR A 255 -3.22 -4.14 13.23
CA THR A 255 -4.57 -4.17 13.80
C THR A 255 -4.66 -5.24 14.88
N LYS A 256 -5.71 -5.19 15.68
CA LYS A 256 -5.98 -6.14 16.76
C LYS A 256 -7.31 -6.81 16.48
N ASP A 257 -7.34 -8.13 16.67
CA ASP A 257 -8.58 -8.89 16.74
C ASP A 257 -8.48 -9.93 17.86
N GLY A 258 -9.39 -9.83 18.85
CA GLY A 258 -9.35 -10.65 20.05
C GLY A 258 -8.01 -10.55 20.80
N GLN A 259 -7.33 -11.69 20.96
CA GLN A 259 -6.03 -11.83 21.62
C GLN A 259 -4.85 -11.85 20.63
N SER A 260 -5.09 -11.47 19.37
CA SER A 260 -4.09 -11.48 18.33
C SER A 260 -3.89 -10.07 17.74
N LEU A 261 -2.64 -9.79 17.37
CA LEU A 261 -2.26 -8.70 16.48
C LEU A 261 -2.09 -9.25 15.07
N PHE A 262 -2.48 -8.46 14.08
CA PHE A 262 -2.26 -8.76 12.67
C PHE A 262 -1.44 -7.63 12.05
N THR A 263 -0.40 -7.99 11.30
CA THR A 263 0.41 -7.02 10.55
C THR A 263 0.85 -7.60 9.21
N CYS A 264 0.81 -6.78 8.17
CA CYS A 264 1.40 -7.13 6.88
C CYS A 264 2.90 -6.92 6.95
N VAL A 265 3.67 -7.96 6.60
CA VAL A 265 5.12 -7.92 6.54
C VAL A 265 5.53 -7.99 5.07
N GLN A 266 6.14 -6.91 4.58
CA GLN A 266 6.54 -6.79 3.18
C GLN A 266 7.43 -7.99 2.78
N ASN A 267 7.06 -8.69 1.69
CA ASN A 267 7.67 -9.90 1.15
C ASN A 267 7.57 -11.17 2.02
N HIS A 268 6.83 -11.14 3.13
CA HIS A 268 6.73 -12.27 4.06
C HIS A 268 5.29 -12.68 4.42
N GLY A 269 4.28 -11.97 3.90
CA GLY A 269 2.87 -12.26 4.16
C GLY A 269 2.34 -11.61 5.43
N ILE A 270 1.29 -12.18 6.02
CA ILE A 270 0.61 -11.59 7.18
C ILE A 270 1.00 -12.37 8.44
N TYR A 271 1.39 -11.63 9.47
CA TYR A 271 1.79 -12.17 10.76
C TYR A 271 0.65 -11.99 11.76
N GLU A 272 0.16 -13.10 12.28
CA GLU A 272 -0.73 -13.16 13.44
C GLU A 272 0.12 -13.41 14.69
N ILE A 273 0.16 -12.44 15.62
CA ILE A 273 1.01 -12.47 16.81
C ILE A 273 0.12 -12.51 18.05
N ASN A 274 0.30 -13.51 18.91
CA ASN A 274 -0.46 -13.62 20.16
C ASN A 274 -0.03 -12.53 21.16
N LEU A 275 -1.01 -11.83 21.75
CA LEU A 275 -0.78 -10.76 22.72
C LEU A 275 -0.32 -11.25 24.11
N THR A 276 -0.51 -12.52 24.42
CA THR A 276 -0.17 -13.11 25.72
C THR A 276 1.33 -13.34 25.86
N ASP A 277 1.97 -13.81 24.78
CA ASP A 277 3.39 -14.19 24.79
C ASP A 277 4.27 -13.39 23.82
N PHE A 278 3.66 -12.61 22.91
CA PHE A 278 4.33 -11.87 21.83
C PHE A 278 5.29 -12.72 20.99
N LYS A 279 5.07 -14.04 20.94
CA LYS A 279 5.96 -15.03 20.32
C LYS A 279 5.24 -15.94 19.35
N THR A 280 4.01 -16.35 19.67
CA THR A 280 3.28 -17.27 18.80
C THR A 280 2.88 -16.55 17.53
N THR A 281 3.58 -16.88 16.45
CA THR A 281 3.41 -16.28 15.14
C THR A 281 2.84 -17.32 14.18
N ARG A 282 1.63 -17.09 13.68
CA ARG A 282 1.15 -17.77 12.49
C ARG A 282 1.41 -16.86 11.29
N ILE A 283 2.06 -17.41 10.27
CA ILE A 283 2.26 -16.72 9.00
C ILE A 283 1.16 -17.16 8.05
N ILE A 284 0.34 -16.21 7.62
CA ILE A 284 -0.68 -16.38 6.60
C ILE A 284 -0.01 -16.02 5.28
N ARG A 285 0.17 -17.02 4.42
CA ARG A 285 0.87 -16.87 3.15
C ARG A 285 -0.03 -16.15 2.15
N CYS A 286 0.37 -14.97 1.76
CA CYS A 286 -0.19 -14.19 0.66
C CYS A 286 0.92 -13.33 0.06
N ASP A 287 0.77 -13.00 -1.23
CA ASP A 287 1.74 -12.18 -1.94
C ASP A 287 1.58 -10.72 -1.51
N ILE A 288 2.38 -10.30 -0.53
CA ILE A 288 2.49 -8.91 -0.08
C ILE A 288 3.82 -8.38 -0.56
N THR A 289 3.79 -7.64 -1.67
CA THR A 289 5.00 -7.07 -2.28
C THR A 289 5.20 -5.60 -1.88
N SER A 290 4.14 -4.94 -1.39
CA SER A 290 4.10 -3.49 -1.19
C SER A 290 3.80 -3.08 0.27
N SER A 291 3.49 -1.79 0.45
CA SER A 291 3.23 -1.18 1.75
C SER A 291 1.77 -1.33 2.14
N SER A 292 1.45 -2.38 2.87
CA SER A 292 0.06 -2.71 3.18
C SER A 292 -0.38 -2.31 4.59
N HIS A 293 -1.51 -1.60 4.69
CA HIS A 293 -2.26 -1.55 5.93
C HIS A 293 -3.23 -2.72 6.01
N ILE A 294 -3.68 -3.06 7.22
CA ILE A 294 -4.46 -4.28 7.48
C ILE A 294 -5.64 -4.01 8.41
N ALA A 295 -6.75 -4.67 8.14
CA ALA A 295 -7.92 -4.75 9.00
C ALA A 295 -8.43 -6.19 9.05
N VAL A 296 -9.07 -6.55 10.17
CA VAL A 296 -9.64 -7.89 10.38
C VAL A 296 -11.08 -7.75 10.85
N TYR A 297 -11.96 -8.58 10.29
CA TYR A 297 -13.34 -8.70 10.73
C TYR A 297 -13.82 -10.14 10.49
N ALA A 298 -14.35 -10.77 11.55
CA ALA A 298 -14.75 -12.17 11.53
C ALA A 298 -13.62 -13.09 11.03
N ASP A 299 -13.89 -13.90 10.01
CA ASP A 299 -12.97 -14.86 9.38
C ASP A 299 -12.17 -14.27 8.21
N LYS A 300 -12.32 -12.97 7.94
CA LYS A 300 -11.71 -12.25 6.82
C LYS A 300 -10.62 -11.29 7.25
N ILE A 301 -9.62 -11.18 6.39
CA ILE A 301 -8.51 -10.24 6.47
C ILE A 301 -8.57 -9.36 5.24
N TYR A 302 -8.36 -8.06 5.45
CA TYR A 302 -8.40 -7.05 4.41
C TYR A 302 -7.11 -6.26 4.47
N TYR A 303 -6.48 -6.04 3.34
CA TYR A 303 -5.27 -5.24 3.28
C TYR A 303 -5.18 -4.43 2.01
N THR A 304 -4.49 -3.30 2.10
CA THR A 304 -4.23 -2.42 0.95
C THR A 304 -2.97 -2.85 0.23
N ASP A 305 -2.97 -2.77 -1.10
CA ASP A 305 -1.75 -2.83 -1.90
C ASP A 305 -1.59 -1.47 -2.56
N ASN A 306 -0.63 -0.70 -2.06
CA ASN A 306 -0.42 0.67 -2.50
C ASN A 306 0.42 0.78 -3.78
N ASN A 307 1.04 -0.31 -4.25
CA ASN A 307 1.70 -0.35 -5.55
C ASN A 307 0.72 -0.73 -6.66
N GLU A 308 -0.28 -1.56 -6.34
CA GLU A 308 -1.29 -2.03 -7.28
C GLU A 308 -2.62 -1.25 -7.21
N ASP A 309 -2.68 -0.20 -6.39
CA ASP A 309 -3.87 0.64 -6.19
C ASP A 309 -5.13 -0.18 -5.88
N CYS A 310 -5.02 -1.15 -4.98
CA CYS A 310 -6.12 -2.08 -4.70
C CYS A 310 -6.28 -2.44 -3.22
N VAL A 311 -7.42 -3.05 -2.93
CA VAL A 311 -7.77 -3.65 -1.64
C VAL A 311 -8.01 -5.13 -1.87
N ILE A 312 -7.36 -5.95 -1.07
CA ILE A 312 -7.43 -7.40 -1.18
C ILE A 312 -8.12 -7.96 0.06
N CYS A 313 -9.04 -8.89 -0.15
CA CYS A 313 -9.67 -9.68 0.90
C CYS A 313 -9.23 -11.14 0.78
N CYS A 314 -8.81 -11.73 1.90
CA CYS A 314 -8.52 -13.15 2.03
C CYS A 314 -9.12 -13.73 3.30
N ASP A 315 -9.23 -15.05 3.38
CA ASP A 315 -9.56 -15.74 4.62
C ASP A 315 -8.36 -15.79 5.58
N ARG A 316 -8.57 -16.27 6.81
CA ARG A 316 -7.47 -16.49 7.78
C ARG A 316 -6.48 -17.60 7.40
N LYS A 317 -6.67 -18.29 6.28
CA LYS A 317 -5.70 -19.25 5.71
C LYS A 317 -4.87 -18.61 4.60
N GLY A 318 -5.23 -17.41 4.16
CA GLY A 318 -4.58 -16.68 3.07
C GLY A 318 -5.22 -16.93 1.71
N SER A 319 -6.33 -17.68 1.67
CA SER A 319 -7.07 -17.91 0.43
C SER A 319 -7.71 -16.60 -0.03
N HIS A 320 -7.40 -16.18 -1.24
CA HIS A 320 -8.00 -15.01 -1.86
C HIS A 320 -9.54 -15.14 -1.93
N ILE A 321 -10.25 -14.07 -1.63
CA ILE A 321 -11.71 -13.98 -1.70
C ILE A 321 -12.11 -13.00 -2.81
N TRP A 322 -11.61 -11.76 -2.75
CA TRP A 322 -11.86 -10.74 -3.77
C TRP A 322 -10.78 -9.67 -3.76
N THR A 323 -10.67 -8.93 -4.87
CA THR A 323 -9.84 -7.74 -5.00
C THR A 323 -10.70 -6.59 -5.53
N PHE A 324 -10.66 -5.45 -4.85
CA PHE A 324 -11.24 -4.20 -5.36
C PHE A 324 -10.12 -3.34 -5.97
N LYS A 325 -10.25 -2.98 -7.25
CA LYS A 325 -9.30 -2.13 -7.96
C LYS A 325 -10.04 -1.20 -8.91
N ASP A 326 -10.00 0.09 -8.60
CA ASP A 326 -10.50 1.16 -9.46
C ASP A 326 -9.66 2.41 -9.21
N VAL A 327 -8.70 2.65 -10.11
CA VAL A 327 -7.76 3.77 -10.01
C VAL A 327 -8.42 5.13 -10.22
N SER A 328 -9.67 5.19 -10.68
CA SER A 328 -10.39 6.46 -10.80
C SER A 328 -10.89 6.97 -9.45
N VAL A 329 -11.04 6.07 -8.47
CA VAL A 329 -11.57 6.39 -7.13
C VAL A 329 -10.64 5.99 -5.98
N LEU A 330 -9.63 5.16 -6.22
CA LEU A 330 -8.69 4.75 -5.19
C LEU A 330 -7.27 4.68 -5.75
N GLN A 331 -6.44 5.66 -5.38
CA GLN A 331 -5.02 5.66 -5.71
C GLN A 331 -4.16 5.75 -4.45
N ASN A 332 -3.09 4.95 -4.44
CA ASN A 332 -2.14 4.79 -3.35
C ASN A 332 -2.87 4.58 -2.01
N PRO A 333 -3.70 3.52 -1.90
CA PRO A 333 -4.49 3.25 -0.72
C PRO A 333 -3.60 3.08 0.51
N ARG A 334 -4.00 3.70 1.63
CA ARG A 334 -3.26 3.60 2.90
C ARG A 334 -4.10 2.95 3.98
N GLY A 335 -4.53 3.72 4.98
CA GLY A 335 -5.35 3.24 6.09
C GLY A 335 -6.58 2.49 5.62
N ILE A 336 -6.89 1.41 6.33
CA ILE A 336 -8.04 0.55 6.12
C ILE A 336 -8.67 0.21 7.46
N ALA A 337 -10.00 0.21 7.51
CA ALA A 337 -10.78 -0.21 8.67
C ALA A 337 -12.05 -0.95 8.20
N VAL A 338 -12.66 -1.72 9.08
CA VAL A 338 -13.85 -2.53 8.73
C VAL A 338 -14.91 -2.40 9.83
N ASP A 339 -16.17 -2.19 9.44
CA ASP A 339 -17.35 -2.33 10.30
C ASP A 339 -18.41 -3.15 9.61
N ASP A 340 -18.95 -4.16 10.30
CA ASP A 340 -20.01 -5.02 9.78
C ASP A 340 -19.75 -5.58 8.37
N GLY A 341 -18.48 -5.90 8.10
CA GLY A 341 -18.00 -6.37 6.80
C GLY A 341 -17.82 -5.28 5.72
N ASN A 342 -18.29 -4.05 5.93
CA ASN A 342 -17.99 -2.93 5.04
C ASN A 342 -16.57 -2.43 5.29
N VAL A 343 -15.82 -2.22 4.21
CA VAL A 343 -14.40 -1.90 4.24
C VAL A 343 -14.21 -0.43 3.91
N PHE A 344 -13.70 0.35 4.86
CA PHE A 344 -13.43 1.77 4.72
C PHE A 344 -11.95 1.96 4.41
N VAL A 345 -11.63 2.66 3.33
CA VAL A 345 -10.25 2.83 2.86
C VAL A 345 -10.01 4.28 2.47
N VAL A 346 -8.85 4.80 2.85
CA VAL A 346 -8.40 6.11 2.39
C VAL A 346 -7.55 5.97 1.13
N GLY A 347 -7.85 6.78 0.12
CA GLY A 347 -6.99 6.97 -1.04
C GLY A 347 -6.12 8.20 -0.83
N GLU A 348 -4.80 8.02 -0.66
CA GLU A 348 -3.91 9.15 -0.38
C GLU A 348 -3.81 10.09 -1.59
N MET A 349 -3.80 9.54 -2.81
CA MET A 349 -3.67 10.35 -4.03
C MET A 349 -5.01 10.84 -4.58
N THR A 350 -6.11 10.17 -4.23
CA THR A 350 -7.48 10.57 -4.58
C THR A 350 -8.14 11.50 -3.56
N ASP A 351 -7.46 11.81 -2.44
CA ASP A 351 -7.94 12.70 -1.38
C ASP A 351 -9.34 12.33 -0.85
N ASN A 352 -9.60 11.04 -0.68
CA ASN A 352 -10.93 10.55 -0.36
C ASN A 352 -10.95 9.41 0.67
N VAL A 353 -12.17 9.11 1.14
CA VAL A 353 -12.49 7.87 1.83
C VAL A 353 -13.60 7.17 1.07
N ILE A 354 -13.38 5.92 0.70
CA ILE A 354 -14.39 5.06 0.11
C ILE A 354 -14.84 3.98 1.08
N ALA A 355 -16.07 3.51 0.93
CA ALA A 355 -16.54 2.27 1.52
C ALA A 355 -16.76 1.23 0.42
N ILE A 356 -16.28 0.02 0.64
CA ILE A 356 -16.41 -1.14 -0.23
C ILE A 356 -17.27 -2.18 0.50
N SER A 357 -18.17 -2.81 -0.23
CA SER A 357 -19.08 -3.84 0.28
C SER A 357 -18.31 -5.06 0.76
N SER A 358 -18.93 -5.84 1.64
CA SER A 358 -18.34 -7.07 2.19
C SER A 358 -17.98 -8.14 1.15
N ASN A 359 -18.56 -8.06 -0.05
CA ASN A 359 -18.28 -8.93 -1.19
C ASN A 359 -17.33 -8.31 -2.24
N GLY A 360 -16.93 -7.05 -2.07
CA GLY A 360 -16.00 -6.36 -2.97
C GLY A 360 -16.61 -5.83 -4.28
N ASN A 361 -17.91 -6.02 -4.52
CA ASN A 361 -18.51 -5.74 -5.84
C ASN A 361 -19.01 -4.31 -6.00
N ASN A 362 -19.39 -3.67 -4.89
CA ASN A 362 -19.90 -2.31 -4.86
C ASN A 362 -19.02 -1.43 -3.98
N TYR A 363 -18.96 -0.14 -4.32
CA TYR A 363 -18.30 0.88 -3.50
C TYR A 363 -19.08 2.20 -3.53
N ARG A 364 -18.75 3.07 -2.58
CA ARG A 364 -19.25 4.44 -2.51
C ARG A 364 -18.17 5.36 -1.97
N GLU A 365 -18.01 6.52 -2.59
CA GLU A 365 -17.19 7.59 -2.02
C GLU A 365 -17.96 8.26 -0.87
N LEU A 366 -17.36 8.27 0.33
CA LEU A 366 -18.01 8.79 1.54
C LEU A 366 -17.54 10.20 1.91
N LEU A 367 -16.26 10.49 1.64
CA LEU A 367 -15.61 11.76 1.92
C LEU A 367 -14.62 12.05 0.79
N THR A 368 -14.41 13.33 0.51
CA THR A 368 -13.58 13.86 -0.57
C THR A 368 -12.71 15.01 -0.05
N LYS A 369 -11.94 15.61 -0.95
CA LYS A 369 -11.22 16.87 -0.69
C LYS A 369 -12.12 18.00 -0.18
N ASN A 370 -13.40 18.02 -0.55
CA ASN A 370 -14.33 19.08 -0.14
C ASN A 370 -14.60 19.06 1.38
N GLU A 371 -14.46 17.89 2.01
CA GLU A 371 -14.57 17.73 3.46
C GLU A 371 -13.26 18.10 4.20
N GLY A 372 -12.21 18.51 3.46
CA GLY A 372 -10.92 18.92 4.00
C GLY A 372 -9.86 17.81 4.00
N LEU A 373 -10.12 16.70 3.32
CA LEU A 373 -9.12 15.65 3.10
C LEU A 373 -8.02 16.15 2.16
N SER A 374 -6.78 15.84 2.53
CA SER A 374 -5.59 16.15 1.75
C SER A 374 -4.50 15.17 2.13
N SER A 375 -4.20 14.27 1.20
CA SER A 375 -3.38 13.08 1.38
C SER A 375 -3.73 12.30 2.65
N PRO A 376 -4.99 11.83 2.79
CA PRO A 376 -5.40 11.02 3.94
C PRO A 376 -4.53 9.76 4.02
N SER A 377 -4.03 9.47 5.22
CA SER A 377 -3.06 8.40 5.43
C SER A 377 -3.57 7.32 6.37
N ALA A 378 -4.45 7.66 7.30
CA ALA A 378 -4.96 6.74 8.30
C ALA A 378 -6.47 6.90 8.51
N ILE A 379 -7.11 5.77 8.82
CA ILE A 379 -8.51 5.69 9.20
C ILE A 379 -8.67 4.69 10.34
N PHE A 380 -9.55 5.01 11.27
CA PHE A 380 -9.92 4.14 12.38
C PHE A 380 -11.44 4.16 12.56
N VAL A 381 -12.01 3.00 12.86
CA VAL A 381 -13.45 2.84 13.14
C VAL A 381 -13.62 2.41 14.59
N ASP A 382 -14.31 3.24 15.37
CA ASP A 382 -14.87 2.82 16.66
C ASP A 382 -16.24 2.18 16.41
N ARG A 383 -16.27 0.84 16.34
CA ARG A 383 -17.48 0.06 16.06
C ARG A 383 -18.56 0.22 17.13
N LYS A 384 -18.16 0.49 18.39
CA LYS A 384 -19.10 0.60 19.52
C LYS A 384 -19.83 1.94 19.49
N LYS A 385 -19.09 3.01 19.23
CA LYS A 385 -19.66 4.37 19.16
C LYS A 385 -20.16 4.76 17.79
N LYS A 386 -19.85 3.93 16.78
CA LYS A 386 -20.07 4.22 15.37
C LYS A 386 -19.40 5.54 14.96
N ASN A 387 -18.10 5.64 15.26
CA ASN A 387 -17.27 6.77 14.86
C ASN A 387 -16.23 6.35 13.82
N ILE A 388 -15.92 7.26 12.89
CA ILE A 388 -14.80 7.16 11.96
C ILE A 388 -13.85 8.32 12.23
N LEU A 389 -12.59 8.01 12.55
CA LEU A 389 -11.51 8.97 12.63
C LEU A 389 -10.66 8.86 11.37
N VAL A 390 -10.51 9.96 10.63
CA VAL A 390 -9.67 10.04 9.42
C VAL A 390 -8.56 11.05 9.67
N ALA A 391 -7.31 10.69 9.37
CA ALA A 391 -6.17 11.59 9.51
C ALA A 391 -5.51 11.86 8.16
N ASN A 392 -5.23 13.15 7.90
CA ASN A 392 -4.39 13.57 6.79
C ASN A 392 -2.92 13.31 7.12
N THR A 393 -2.08 13.16 6.11
CA THR A 393 -0.62 13.09 6.28
C THR A 393 -0.07 14.33 7.00
N GLY A 394 -0.73 15.48 6.87
CA GLY A 394 -0.38 16.71 7.58
C GLY A 394 -0.86 16.75 9.04
N THR A 395 -1.24 17.93 9.51
CA THR A 395 -1.58 18.19 10.92
C THR A 395 -3.07 18.09 11.24
N LYS A 396 -3.91 17.68 10.28
CA LYS A 396 -5.37 17.69 10.41
C LYS A 396 -5.93 16.28 10.48
N ALA A 397 -6.90 16.08 11.36
CA ALA A 397 -7.76 14.90 11.39
C ALA A 397 -9.22 15.28 11.62
N PHE A 398 -10.11 14.35 11.33
CA PHE A 398 -11.55 14.55 11.33
C PHE A 398 -12.23 13.36 11.97
N LEU A 399 -13.11 13.64 12.93
CA LEU A 399 -13.96 12.64 13.56
C LEU A 399 -15.38 12.79 13.01
N TYR A 400 -15.93 11.70 12.50
CA TYR A 400 -17.30 11.61 12.03
C TYR A 400 -18.07 10.57 12.84
N ASN A 401 -19.35 10.82 13.11
CA ASN A 401 -20.27 9.74 13.46
C ASN A 401 -20.76 9.13 12.15
N PHE A 402 -20.89 7.81 12.11
CA PHE A 402 -21.52 7.10 11.01
C PHE A 402 -22.76 6.35 11.48
N SER A 403 -23.76 6.27 10.62
CA SER A 403 -24.93 5.44 10.85
C SER A 403 -25.21 4.62 9.60
N VAL A 404 -25.67 3.40 9.82
CA VAL A 404 -26.22 2.52 8.80
C VAL A 404 -27.72 2.53 9.03
N GLN A 405 -28.48 3.15 8.12
CA GLN A 405 -29.94 3.21 8.21
C GLN A 405 -30.62 2.00 7.58
#